data_AF-A0A351QUT7-F1
#
_entry.id   AF-A0A351QUT7-F1
#
_cell.length_a   1.000
_cell.length_b   1.000
_cell.length_c   1.000
_cell.angle_alpha   90.00
_cell.angle_beta   90.00
_cell.angle_gamma   90.00
#
_symmetry.space_group_name_H-M   'P 1'
#
loop_
_entity.id
_entity.type
_entity.pdbx_description
1 polymer ?
#
loop_
_entity_poly.entity_id
_entity_poly.type
_entity_poly.pdbx_seq_one_letter_code
_entity_poly.pdbx_strand_id
1 'polypeptide(L)'
;MGTQASTADKLVELIEGVITRMLPNMAISTINKLGIIKSLPNSDNEYTITINGEDYQNIPAKNGQTYSINDVVVLSMYNGNTQKMIIDYKKPKRW
;
A
#
# COMPACT_ATOMS: atom_id res chain seq x y z
N MET A 1 36.07 30.59 13.60
CA MET A 1 36.36 30.49 12.16
C MET A 1 35.34 29.53 11.56
N GLY A 2 34.34 30.06 10.85
CA GLY A 2 33.26 29.25 10.29
C GLY A 2 33.70 28.57 9.00
N THR A 3 33.66 27.25 8.96
CA THR A 3 33.96 26.45 7.78
C THR A 3 32.91 26.78 6.71
N GLN A 4 33.33 27.45 5.65
CA GLN A 4 32.48 27.77 4.52
C GLN A 4 32.23 26.44 3.79
N ALA A 5 31.05 25.85 3.98
CA ALA A 5 30.66 24.63 3.27
C ALA A 5 30.86 24.87 1.76
N SER A 6 31.65 24.00 1.12
CA SER A 6 31.99 24.15 -0.29
C SER A 6 30.71 24.11 -1.11
N THR A 7 30.66 24.83 -2.23
CA THR A 7 29.55 24.76 -3.17
C THR A 7 29.25 23.30 -3.59
N ALA A 8 30.27 22.44 -3.57
CA ALA A 8 30.13 21.00 -3.79
C ALA A 8 29.32 20.30 -2.68
N ASP A 9 29.54 20.62 -1.40
CA ASP A 9 28.80 20.02 -0.28
C ASP A 9 27.30 20.37 -0.36
N LYS A 10 26.99 21.62 -0.70
CA LYS A 10 25.60 22.07 -0.89
C LYS A 10 24.91 21.42 -2.08
N LEU A 11 25.67 21.10 -3.14
CA LEU A 11 25.14 20.39 -4.31
C LEU A 11 24.88 18.91 -3.99
N VAL A 12 25.73 18.27 -3.19
CA VAL A 12 25.51 16.89 -2.73
C VAL A 12 24.26 16.82 -1.84
N GLU A 13 24.11 17.73 -0.86
CA GLU A 13 22.91 17.79 -0.02
C GLU A 13 21.63 18.04 -0.84
N LEU A 14 21.70 18.89 -1.88
CA LEU A 14 20.57 19.15 -2.77
C LEU A 14 20.20 17.90 -3.58
N ILE A 15 21.19 17.19 -4.13
CA ILE A 15 20.98 15.96 -4.92
C ILE A 15 20.46 14.83 -4.03
N GLU A 16 21.01 14.63 -2.84
CA GLU A 16 20.52 13.64 -1.88
C GLU A 16 19.09 13.97 -1.42
N GLY A 17 18.79 15.24 -1.17
CA GLY A 17 17.44 15.69 -0.84
C GLY A 17 16.44 15.47 -1.96
N VAL A 18 16.85 15.67 -3.22
CA VAL A 18 16.03 15.41 -4.41
C VAL A 18 15.82 13.92 -4.63
N ILE A 19 16.88 13.10 -4.55
CA ILE A 19 16.80 11.63 -4.70
C ILE A 19 15.91 11.04 -3.61
N THR A 20 16.06 11.46 -2.35
CA THR A 20 15.24 10.98 -1.22
C THR A 20 13.76 11.37 -1.38
N ARG A 21 13.47 12.52 -1.99
CA ARG A 21 12.09 12.99 -2.26
C ARG A 21 11.49 12.36 -3.52
N MET A 22 12.30 12.01 -4.52
CA MET A 22 11.84 11.47 -5.81
C MET A 22 11.74 9.94 -5.82
N LEU A 23 12.64 9.21 -5.15
CA LEU A 23 12.60 7.74 -5.08
C LEU A 23 11.25 7.16 -4.62
N PRO A 24 10.60 7.64 -3.54
CA PRO A 24 9.30 7.12 -3.12
C PRO A 24 8.16 7.40 -4.12
N ASN A 25 8.35 8.34 -5.06
CA ASN A 25 7.36 8.66 -6.09
C ASN A 25 7.70 8.07 -7.48
N MET A 26 8.96 7.68 -7.74
CA MET A 26 9.38 7.08 -9.02
C MET A 26 9.23 5.56 -9.05
N ALA A 27 9.31 4.88 -7.90
CA ALA A 27 8.91 3.49 -7.78
C ALA A 27 7.56 3.42 -7.07
N ILE A 28 6.47 3.40 -7.84
CA ILE A 28 5.20 2.90 -7.30
C ILE A 28 5.43 1.42 -6.98
N SER A 29 5.88 1.13 -5.76
CA SER A 29 6.00 -0.24 -5.30
C SER A 29 4.59 -0.69 -4.93
N THR A 30 3.96 -1.45 -5.82
CA THR A 30 2.75 -2.19 -5.48
C THR A 30 3.17 -3.47 -4.77
N ILE A 31 2.93 -3.52 -3.46
CA ILE A 31 3.19 -4.70 -2.65
C ILE A 31 1.88 -5.49 -2.56
N ASN A 32 1.91 -6.73 -3.04
CA ASN A 32 0.75 -7.63 -2.97
C ASN A 32 0.80 -8.43 -1.67
N LYS A 33 -0.31 -8.43 -0.92
CA LYS A 33 -0.52 -9.29 0.25
C LYS A 33 -1.74 -10.17 0.08
N LEU A 34 -1.75 -11.30 0.78
CA LEU A 34 -2.93 -12.14 0.91
C LEU A 34 -3.66 -11.77 2.19
N GLY A 35 -4.98 -11.71 2.09
CA GLY A 35 -5.85 -11.49 3.23
C GLY A 35 -7.12 -12.33 3.14
N ILE A 36 -7.84 -12.38 4.24
CA ILE A 36 -9.12 -13.09 4.35
C ILE A 36 -10.19 -12.08 4.71
N ILE A 37 -11.32 -12.11 3.99
CA ILE A 37 -12.48 -11.27 4.29
C ILE A 37 -13.06 -11.68 5.65
N LYS A 38 -13.06 -10.75 6.60
CA LYS A 38 -13.59 -10.96 7.96
C LYS A 38 -15.02 -10.47 8.10
N SER A 39 -15.35 -9.34 7.47
CA SER A 39 -16.70 -8.77 7.47
C SER A 39 -17.18 -8.43 6.07
N LEU A 40 -18.49 -8.51 5.87
CA LEU A 40 -19.17 -7.97 4.69
C LEU A 40 -19.02 -6.45 4.64
N PRO A 41 -19.22 -5.85 3.45
CA PRO A 41 -18.94 -4.45 3.29
C PRO A 41 -20.00 -3.58 3.93
N ASN A 42 -19.58 -2.41 4.41
CA ASN A 42 -20.50 -1.34 4.77
C ASN A 42 -21.09 -0.70 3.49
N SER A 43 -21.90 0.35 3.65
CA SER A 43 -22.63 1.05 2.58
C SER A 43 -21.77 1.45 1.37
N ASP A 44 -20.45 1.60 1.52
CA ASP A 44 -19.50 2.06 0.51
C ASP A 44 -18.67 0.93 -0.15
N ASN A 45 -19.07 -0.34 -0.02
CA ASN A 45 -18.34 -1.51 -0.56
C ASN A 45 -16.91 -1.65 0.01
N GLU A 46 -16.74 -1.29 1.29
CA GLU A 46 -15.49 -1.38 2.04
C GLU A 46 -15.51 -2.51 3.06
N TYR A 47 -14.46 -3.33 3.09
CA TYR A 47 -14.41 -4.58 3.85
C TYR A 47 -13.44 -4.51 5.03
N THR A 48 -13.64 -5.40 6.01
CA THR A 48 -12.61 -5.73 6.99
C THR A 48 -11.84 -6.96 6.53
N ILE A 49 -10.51 -6.87 6.51
CA ILE A 49 -9.60 -7.89 6.01
C ILE A 49 -8.61 -8.28 7.08
N THR A 50 -8.43 -9.58 7.32
CA THR A 50 -7.36 -10.07 8.18
C THR A 50 -6.13 -10.44 7.36
N ILE A 51 -4.98 -9.88 7.70
CA ILE A 51 -3.67 -10.13 7.07
C ILE A 51 -2.70 -10.55 8.17
N ASN A 52 -2.14 -11.76 8.09
CA ASN A 52 -1.20 -12.30 9.09
C ASN A 52 -1.71 -12.21 10.55
N GLY A 53 -3.03 -12.27 10.77
CA GLY A 53 -3.65 -12.20 12.10
C GLY A 53 -4.02 -10.79 12.57
N GLU A 54 -3.67 -9.75 11.82
CA GLU A 54 -4.09 -8.37 12.08
C GLU A 54 -5.29 -7.99 11.22
N ASP A 55 -6.22 -7.22 11.78
CA ASP A 55 -7.40 -6.74 11.07
C ASP A 55 -7.19 -5.33 10.51
N TYR A 56 -7.58 -5.16 9.25
CA TYR A 56 -7.54 -3.90 8.53
C TYR A 56 -8.96 -3.56 8.09
N GLN A 57 -9.45 -2.39 8.48
CA GLN A 57 -10.84 -1.95 8.24
C GLN A 57 -10.92 -0.97 7.06
N ASN A 58 -12.14 -0.79 6.53
CA ASN A 58 -12.47 0.17 5.48
C ASN A 58 -11.62 -0.04 4.21
N ILE A 59 -11.39 -1.29 3.82
CA ILE A 59 -10.58 -1.62 2.64
C ILE A 59 -11.49 -1.70 1.42
N PRO A 60 -11.37 -0.78 0.45
CA PRO A 60 -12.25 -0.76 -0.72
C PRO A 60 -11.97 -1.95 -1.64
N ALA A 61 -13.03 -2.45 -2.28
CA ALA A 61 -12.90 -3.39 -3.39
C ALA A 61 -12.73 -2.66 -4.73
N LYS A 62 -11.78 -3.13 -5.55
CA LYS A 62 -11.56 -2.58 -6.89
C LYS A 62 -12.77 -2.85 -7.78
N ASN A 63 -13.14 -1.85 -8.59
CA ASN A 63 -14.16 -1.94 -9.63
C ASN A 63 -15.53 -2.45 -9.14
N GLY A 64 -15.91 -2.18 -7.89
CA GLY A 64 -17.22 -2.59 -7.36
C GLY A 64 -17.38 -4.11 -7.18
N GLN A 65 -16.27 -4.86 -7.17
CA GLN A 65 -16.32 -6.29 -6.91
C GLN A 65 -16.89 -6.58 -5.53
N THR A 66 -17.61 -7.70 -5.42
CA THR A 66 -18.19 -8.18 -4.17
C THR A 66 -17.50 -9.46 -3.70
N TYR A 67 -17.35 -9.58 -2.38
CA TYR A 67 -16.66 -10.69 -1.76
C TYR A 67 -17.47 -11.26 -0.59
N SER A 68 -17.26 -12.53 -0.29
CA SER A 68 -17.90 -13.21 0.85
C SER A 68 -16.95 -13.35 2.02
N ILE A 69 -17.51 -13.47 3.24
CA ILE A 69 -16.72 -13.82 4.44
C ILE A 69 -15.95 -15.12 4.17
N ASN A 70 -14.69 -15.15 4.64
CA ASN A 70 -13.71 -16.22 4.42
C ASN A 70 -13.16 -16.35 2.99
N ASP A 71 -13.50 -15.44 2.08
CA ASP A 71 -12.81 -15.39 0.79
C ASP A 71 -11.35 -14.98 0.99
N VAL A 72 -10.45 -15.73 0.34
CA VAL A 72 -9.04 -15.38 0.24
C VAL A 72 -8.87 -14.41 -0.91
N VAL A 73 -8.35 -13.22 -0.63
CA VAL A 73 -8.20 -12.15 -1.60
C VAL A 73 -6.75 -11.67 -1.68
N VAL A 74 -6.39 -11.08 -2.82
CA VAL A 74 -5.12 -10.40 -3.02
C VAL A 74 -5.35 -8.90 -2.86
N LEU A 75 -4.53 -8.27 -2.01
CA LEU A 75 -4.57 -6.85 -1.74
C LEU A 75 -3.35 -6.17 -2.31
N SER A 76 -3.57 -5.05 -2.99
CA SER A 76 -2.53 -4.22 -3.58
C SER A 76 -2.32 -3.01 -2.67
N MET A 77 -1.10 -2.85 -2.14
CA MET A 77 -0.70 -1.69 -1.33
C MET A 77 0.23 -0.78 -2.15
N TYR A 78 -0.09 0.50 -2.22
CA TYR A 78 0.75 1.47 -2.91
C TYR A 78 1.78 2.07 -1.96
N ASN A 79 3.06 1.99 -2.34
CA ASN A 79 4.20 2.52 -1.59
C ASN A 79 4.30 1.98 -0.16
N GLY A 80 3.86 0.73 0.06
CA GLY A 80 3.81 0.12 1.39
C GLY A 80 2.86 0.80 2.38
N ASN A 81 2.05 1.77 1.93
CA ASN A 81 1.10 2.46 2.77
C ASN A 81 -0.18 1.63 2.91
N THR A 82 -0.44 1.13 4.11
CA THR A 82 -1.62 0.33 4.45
C THR A 82 -2.93 1.12 4.35
N GLN A 83 -2.88 2.46 4.40
CA GLN A 83 -4.05 3.32 4.15
C GLN A 83 -4.39 3.44 2.66
N LYS A 84 -3.50 3.01 1.76
CA LYS A 84 -3.72 2.94 0.31
C LYS A 84 -3.86 1.50 -0.15
N MET A 85 -4.58 0.69 0.61
CA MET A 85 -4.79 -0.72 0.30
C MET A 85 -6.11 -0.89 -0.45
N ILE A 86 -6.12 -1.75 -1.47
CA ILE A 86 -7.32 -2.08 -2.24
C ILE A 86 -7.38 -3.59 -2.47
N ILE A 87 -8.58 -4.17 -2.44
CA ILE A 87 -8.78 -5.56 -2.83
C ILE A 87 -8.76 -5.63 -4.35
N ASP A 88 -7.76 -6.31 -4.92
CA ASP A 88 -7.56 -6.36 -6.37
C ASP A 88 -8.37 -7.50 -7.01
N TYR A 89 -8.26 -8.72 -6.45
CA TYR A 89 -9.02 -9.88 -6.93
C TYR A 89 -9.16 -10.99 -5.87
N LYS A 90 -10.17 -11.84 -6.06
CA LYS A 90 -10.36 -13.09 -5.31
C LYS A 90 -9.35 -14.13 -5.77
N LYS A 91 -8.60 -14.73 -4.84
CA LYS A 91 -7.76 -15.88 -5.16
C LYS A 91 -8.65 -17.06 -5.53
N PRO A 92 -8.53 -17.66 -6.72
CA PRO A 92 -9.32 -18.82 -7.09
C PRO A 92 -9.00 -19.96 -6.12
N LYS A 93 -10.04 -20.61 -5.58
CA LYS A 93 -9.89 -21.88 -4.87
C LYS A 93 -9.35 -22.89 -5.89
N ARG A 94 -8.08 -23.27 -5.74
CA ARG A 94 -7.56 -24.45 -6.45
C ARG A 94 -8.28 -25.67 -5.84
N TRP A 95 -9.03 -26.37 -6.67
CA TRP A 95 -9.70 -27.63 -6.32
C TRP A 95 -8.70 -28.77 -6.34
#